data_AF-A0A382V3V6-F1
#
_entry.id   AF-A0A382V3V6-F1
#
_cell.length_a   1.000
_cell.length_b   1.000
_cell.length_c   1.000
_cell.angle_alpha   90.00
_cell.angle_beta   90.00
_cell.angle_gamma   90.00
#
_symmetry.space_group_name_H-M   'P 1'
#
loop_
_entity.id
_entity.type
_entity.pdbx_description
1 polymer ?
#
loop_
_entity_poly.entity_id
_entity_poly.type
_entity_poly.pdbx_seq_one_letter_code
_entity_poly.pdbx_strand_id
1 'polypeptide(L)'
;VLRLKVGDNIVLLDNVGWEYTVAVEDVTASEVSCRVLDRHLGDGEPSIKLTLCQALLKGGKLETVWQKGTELGISTFIPMVSSRTINRGNGNSTDSKHERWR
;
A
#
# COMPACT_ATOMS: atom_id res chain seq x y z
N VAL A 1 -2.32 -13.58 6.64
CA VAL A 1 -1.07 -14.11 6.04
C VAL A 1 -1.38 -15.49 5.49
N LEU A 2 -1.18 -15.70 4.19
CA LEU A 2 -1.95 -16.61 3.34
C LEU A 2 -1.65 -18.12 3.51
N ARG A 3 -0.70 -18.51 4.38
CA ARG A 3 -0.27 -19.91 4.62
C ARG A 3 0.10 -20.66 3.32
N LEU A 4 0.87 -19.99 2.46
CA LEU A 4 1.38 -20.54 1.20
C LEU A 4 2.26 -21.78 1.45
N LYS A 5 2.32 -22.67 0.45
CA LYS A 5 3.11 -23.89 0.46
C LYS A 5 4.09 -23.91 -0.71
N VAL A 6 5.10 -24.77 -0.60
CA VAL A 6 6.01 -25.08 -1.71
C VAL A 6 5.21 -25.51 -2.94
N GLY A 7 5.51 -24.90 -4.08
CA GLY A 7 4.81 -25.09 -5.35
C GLY A 7 3.69 -24.08 -5.63
N ASP A 8 3.27 -23.27 -4.65
CA ASP A 8 2.32 -22.19 -4.91
C ASP A 8 2.95 -21.09 -5.76
N ASN A 9 2.17 -20.56 -6.70
CA ASN A 9 2.57 -19.41 -7.50
C ASN A 9 1.99 -18.12 -6.91
N ILE A 10 2.81 -17.09 -6.81
CA ILE A 10 2.41 -15.75 -6.37
C ILE A 10 2.98 -14.68 -7.31
N VAL A 11 2.37 -13.51 -7.29
CA VAL A 11 2.86 -12.33 -7.99
C VAL A 11 3.52 -11.39 -6.98
N LEU A 12 4.75 -10.98 -7.28
CA LEU A 12 5.46 -9.95 -6.54
C LEU A 12 5.53 -8.68 -7.38
N LEU A 13 5.34 -7.53 -6.73
CA LEU A 13 5.43 -6.20 -7.35
C LEU A 13 6.66 -5.49 -6.78
N ASP A 14 7.46 -4.84 -7.63
CA ASP A 14 8.67 -4.13 -7.20
C ASP A 14 8.48 -2.64 -6.90
N ASN A 15 7.24 -2.15 -6.96
CA ASN A 15 6.84 -0.75 -6.80
C ASN A 15 7.48 0.23 -7.82
N VAL A 16 8.18 -0.25 -8.84
CA VAL A 16 8.71 0.56 -9.95
C VAL A 16 8.11 0.18 -11.30
N GLY A 17 7.23 -0.83 -11.33
CA GLY A 17 6.33 -1.15 -12.44
C GLY A 17 6.48 -2.56 -13.00
N TRP A 18 7.30 -3.42 -12.39
CA TRP A 18 7.42 -4.81 -12.82
C TRP A 18 6.62 -5.74 -11.91
N GLU A 19 6.04 -6.74 -12.56
CA GLU A 19 5.37 -7.87 -11.94
C GLU A 19 6.21 -9.13 -12.18
N TYR A 20 6.39 -9.93 -11.13
CA TYR A 20 7.15 -11.17 -11.16
C TYR A 20 6.23 -12.30 -10.75
N THR A 21 6.00 -13.24 -11.66
CA THR A 21 5.39 -14.52 -11.29
C THR A 21 6.48 -15.40 -10.70
N VAL A 22 6.30 -15.83 -9.46
CA VAL A 22 7.28 -16.66 -8.75
C VAL A 22 6.63 -17.91 -8.18
N ALA A 23 7.39 -18.99 -8.13
CA ALA A 23 7.01 -20.21 -7.43
C ALA A 23 7.70 -20.25 -6.06
N VAL A 24 6.95 -20.62 -5.02
CA VAL A 24 7.50 -20.87 -3.68
C VAL A 24 8.34 -22.14 -3.70
N GLU A 25 9.60 -22.04 -3.31
CA GLU A 25 10.54 -23.18 -3.24
C GLU A 25 10.77 -23.67 -1.83
N ASP A 26 10.78 -22.77 -0.84
CA ASP A 26 10.93 -23.11 0.57
C ASP A 26 10.17 -22.14 1.47
N VAL A 27 9.66 -22.66 2.59
CA VAL A 27 8.91 -21.89 3.59
C VAL A 27 9.39 -22.26 4.99
N THR A 28 9.94 -21.28 5.69
CA THR A 28 10.31 -21.40 7.10
C THR A 28 9.42 -20.52 7.98
N ALA A 29 9.67 -20.51 9.29
CA ALA A 29 8.93 -19.66 10.22
C ALA A 29 9.19 -18.15 10.01
N SER A 30 10.31 -17.78 9.38
CA SER A 30 10.74 -16.38 9.23
C SER A 30 11.03 -15.96 7.79
N GLU A 31 11.11 -16.90 6.86
CA GLU A 31 11.56 -16.66 5.49
C GLU A 31 10.81 -17.52 4.49
N VAL A 32 10.58 -16.98 3.30
CA VAL A 32 10.04 -17.69 2.15
C VAL A 32 10.98 -17.45 0.98
N SER A 33 11.50 -18.53 0.40
CA SER A 33 12.33 -18.48 -0.80
C SER A 33 11.48 -18.79 -2.03
N CYS A 34 11.64 -18.00 -3.09
CA CYS A 34 10.89 -18.16 -4.33
C CYS A 34 11.82 -18.12 -5.54
N ARG A 35 11.45 -18.82 -6.60
CA ARG A 35 12.10 -18.74 -7.92
C ARG A 35 11.25 -17.96 -8.90
N VAL A 36 11.86 -17.00 -9.58
CA VAL A 36 11.22 -16.22 -10.64
C VAL A 36 10.96 -17.13 -11.84
N LEU A 37 9.69 -17.22 -12.24
CA LEU A 37 9.25 -17.95 -13.42
C LEU A 37 9.11 -17.03 -14.62
N ASP A 38 8.59 -15.82 -14.41
CA ASP A 38 8.35 -14.83 -15.47
C ASP A 38 8.39 -13.40 -14.92
N ARG A 39 8.60 -12.42 -15.81
CA ARG A 39 8.60 -10.99 -15.51
C ARG A 39 8.01 -10.18 -16.66
N HIS A 40 7.08 -9.29 -16.34
CA HIS A 40 6.50 -8.34 -17.29
C HIS A 40 6.21 -6.98 -16.66
N LEU A 41 5.97 -5.97 -17.50
CA LEU A 41 5.47 -4.68 -17.03
C LEU A 41 4.03 -4.85 -16.55
N GLY A 42 3.71 -4.26 -15.39
CA GLY A 42 2.35 -4.19 -14.89
C GLY A 42 1.52 -3.19 -15.70
N ASP A 43 0.24 -3.50 -15.88
CA ASP A 43 -0.70 -2.71 -16.69
C ASP A 43 -1.77 -1.98 -15.86
N GLY A 44 -1.73 -2.10 -14.53
CA GLY A 44 -2.79 -1.63 -13.64
C GLY A 44 -2.82 -0.13 -13.33
N GLU A 45 -1.78 0.63 -13.68
CA GLU A 45 -1.66 2.03 -13.25
C GLU A 45 -2.38 2.99 -14.22
N PRO A 46 -3.25 3.91 -13.73
CA PRO A 46 -3.92 4.87 -14.59
C PRO A 46 -2.95 5.85 -15.27
N SER A 47 -3.30 6.25 -16.49
CA SER A 47 -2.56 7.28 -17.25
C SER A 47 -2.71 8.68 -16.63
N ILE A 48 -3.81 8.93 -15.91
CA ILE A 48 -4.06 10.19 -15.21
C ILE A 48 -3.51 10.10 -13.80
N LYS A 49 -2.61 11.02 -13.44
CA LYS A 49 -2.09 11.14 -12.08
C LYS A 49 -2.97 12.06 -11.24
N LEU A 50 -3.59 11.49 -10.20
CA LEU A 50 -4.46 12.22 -9.29
C LEU A 50 -3.78 12.42 -7.93
N THR A 51 -3.81 13.66 -7.44
CA THR A 51 -3.38 14.01 -6.08
C THR A 51 -4.59 14.35 -5.23
N LEU A 52 -4.80 13.61 -4.14
CA LEU A 52 -5.88 13.87 -3.19
C LEU A 52 -5.37 14.65 -1.98
N CYS A 53 -5.76 15.92 -1.90
CA CYS A 53 -5.57 16.74 -0.70
C CYS A 53 -6.73 16.50 0.28
N GLN A 54 -6.51 15.69 1.31
CA GLN A 54 -7.55 15.26 2.25
C GLN A 54 -7.36 15.93 3.62
N ALA A 55 -8.37 16.66 4.09
CA ALA A 55 -8.37 17.19 5.45
C ALA A 55 -8.42 16.05 6.49
N LEU A 56 -7.65 16.16 7.58
CA LEU A 56 -7.61 15.13 8.63
C LEU A 56 -9.00 14.87 9.22
N LEU A 57 -9.38 13.59 9.27
CA LEU A 57 -10.67 13.12 9.77
C LEU A 57 -10.57 12.66 11.24
N LYS A 58 -11.70 12.71 11.95
CA LYS A 58 -11.83 12.15 13.30
C LYS A 58 -12.10 10.64 13.22
N GLY A 59 -11.56 9.88 14.17
CA GLY A 59 -11.98 8.49 14.42
C GLY A 59 -11.50 7.46 13.41
N GLY A 60 -10.30 7.60 12.83
CA GLY A 60 -9.70 6.57 11.97
C GLY A 60 -10.44 6.33 10.65
N LYS A 61 -11.12 7.36 10.13
CA LYS A 61 -11.79 7.30 8.82
C LYS A 61 -10.84 7.53 7.65
N LEU A 62 -9.60 7.97 7.93
CA LEU A 62 -8.62 8.29 6.91
C LEU A 62 -8.09 7.02 6.23
N GLU A 63 -8.06 5.92 6.98
CA GLU A 63 -7.75 4.57 6.53
C GLU A 63 -8.67 4.12 5.38
N THR A 64 -9.97 4.39 5.49
CA THR A 64 -10.92 4.11 4.40
C THR A 64 -10.64 4.99 3.18
N VAL A 65 -10.24 6.25 3.38
CA VAL A 65 -9.90 7.15 2.27
C VAL A 65 -8.66 6.66 1.53
N TRP A 66 -7.61 6.20 2.23
CA TRP A 66 -6.46 5.62 1.56
C TRP A 66 -6.80 4.34 0.83
N GLN A 67 -7.48 3.41 1.51
CA GLN A 67 -7.86 2.15 0.88
C GLN A 67 -8.65 2.40 -0.42
N LYS A 68 -9.70 3.22 -0.36
CA LYS A 68 -10.54 3.49 -1.53
C LYS A 68 -9.87 4.40 -2.54
N GLY A 69 -9.01 5.30 -2.11
CA GLY A 69 -8.22 6.12 -3.02
C GLY A 69 -7.20 5.30 -3.81
N THR A 70 -6.51 4.36 -3.17
CA THR A 70 -5.58 3.44 -3.84
C THR A 70 -6.33 2.53 -4.82
N GLU A 71 -7.47 1.96 -4.41
CA GLU A 71 -8.35 1.17 -5.31
C GLU A 71 -8.84 1.98 -6.52
N LEU A 72 -9.00 3.30 -6.40
CA LEU A 72 -9.38 4.22 -7.48
C LEU A 72 -8.18 4.75 -8.29
N GLY A 73 -6.95 4.37 -7.94
CA GLY A 73 -5.74 4.78 -8.65
C GLY A 73 -5.25 6.20 -8.31
N ILE A 74 -5.54 6.69 -7.10
CA ILE A 74 -4.95 7.94 -6.59
C ILE A 74 -3.45 7.74 -6.41
N SER A 75 -2.67 8.55 -7.11
CA SER A 75 -1.21 8.42 -7.16
C SER A 75 -0.50 9.11 -5.99
N THR A 76 -1.15 10.08 -5.34
CA THR A 76 -0.55 10.81 -4.21
C THR A 76 -1.62 11.29 -3.23
N PHE A 77 -1.36 11.12 -1.94
CA PHE A 77 -2.20 11.65 -0.87
C PHE A 77 -1.47 12.74 -0.10
N ILE A 78 -2.13 13.90 0.07
CA ILE A 78 -1.63 15.01 0.88
C ILE A 78 -2.61 15.21 2.04
N PRO A 79 -2.34 14.62 3.23
CA PRO A 79 -3.13 14.90 4.41
C PRO A 79 -2.89 16.34 4.87
N MET A 80 -3.96 17.10 5.13
CA MET A 80 -3.87 18.52 5.48
C MET A 80 -4.74 18.91 6.69
N VAL A 81 -4.38 20.02 7.33
CA VAL A 81 -5.18 20.65 8.39
C VAL A 81 -5.87 21.88 7.79
N SER A 82 -7.18 21.97 7.97
CA SER A 82 -8.01 23.11 7.54
C SER A 82 -8.59 23.85 8.75
N SER A 83 -9.19 25.02 8.53
CA SER A 83 -9.79 25.83 9.59
C SER A 83 -10.82 25.09 10.47
N ARG A 84 -11.53 24.11 9.88
CA ARG A 84 -12.55 23.29 10.55
C ARG A 84 -12.06 21.89 10.94
N THR A 85 -10.77 21.60 10.79
CA THR A 85 -10.20 20.32 11.20
C THR A 85 -10.22 20.20 12.72
N ILE A 86 -11.01 19.24 13.21
CA ILE A 86 -11.23 19.00 14.65
C ILE A 86 -10.06 18.23 15.27
N ASN A 87 -9.48 17.29 14.53
CA ASN A 87 -8.38 16.46 14.99
C ASN A 87 -7.04 17.11 14.58
N ARG A 88 -6.47 17.93 15.45
CA ARG A 88 -5.23 18.68 15.17
C ARG A 88 -3.94 17.89 15.44
N GLY A 89 -4.05 16.64 15.90
CA GLY A 89 -2.90 15.83 16.32
C GLY A 89 -2.25 16.41 17.59
N ASN A 90 -2.28 15.68 18.70
CA ASN A 90 -1.36 15.99 19.79
C ASN A 90 0.04 15.61 19.28
N GLY A 91 1.00 16.54 19.36
CA GLY A 91 2.27 16.56 18.62
C GLY A 91 3.21 15.35 18.75
N ASN A 92 2.83 14.29 19.49
CA ASN A 92 3.58 13.02 19.57
C ASN A 92 2.87 11.84 18.88
N SER A 93 1.65 12.02 18.35
CA SER A 93 0.80 10.93 17.81
C SER A 93 0.73 10.88 16.28
N THR A 94 1.32 11.87 15.60
CA THR A 94 1.36 11.96 14.14
C THR A 94 2.40 11.03 13.54
N ASP A 95 3.56 10.87 14.17
CA ASP A 95 4.65 10.06 13.61
C ASP A 95 4.35 8.56 13.64
N SER A 96 3.78 8.04 14.74
CA SER A 96 3.41 6.62 14.82
C SER A 96 2.26 6.24 13.87
N LYS A 97 1.40 7.21 13.55
CA LYS A 97 0.34 7.02 12.56
C LYS A 97 0.89 7.08 11.15
N HIS A 98 1.79 8.02 10.88
CA HIS A 98 2.44 8.14 9.57
C HIS A 98 3.20 6.85 9.21
N GLU A 99 3.91 6.25 10.16
CA GLU A 99 4.61 4.98 9.93
C GLU A 99 3.64 3.81 9.66
N ARG A 100 2.48 3.80 10.32
CA ARG A 100 1.42 2.80 10.04
C ARG A 100 0.78 2.98 8.65
N TRP A 101 0.88 4.15 8.05
CA TRP A 101 0.22 4.49 6.78
C TRP A 101 1.15 4.40 5.56
N ARG A 102 2.46 4.29 5.77
CA ARG A 102 3.40 3.84 4.73
C ARG A 102 3.16 2.37 4.42
#